data_AF-A0A1H1H2T9-F1
#
_entry.id   AF-A0A1H1H2T9-F1
#
_cell.length_a   1.000
_cell.length_b   1.000
_cell.length_c   1.000
_cell.angle_alpha   90.00
_cell.angle_beta   90.00
_cell.angle_gamma   90.00
#
_symmetry.space_group_name_H-M   'P 1'
#
loop_
_entity.id
_entity.type
_entity.pdbx_description
1 polymer ?
#
loop_
_entity_poly.entity_id
_entity_poly.type
_entity_poly.pdbx_seq_one_letter_code
_entity_poly.pdbx_strand_id
1 'polypeptide(L)' 'MALTKPNQQLRRDLKAIAFNLEQSCVDLGKLAEKLSDADAIALMGLVGTLYEEADRLVGYADEVKAGQISRAAEQRK' A
#
# COMPACT_ATOMS: atom_id res chain seq x y z
N MET A 1 -19.36 -6.15 15.86
CA MET A 1 -20.22 -5.98 14.66
C MET A 1 -19.57 -6.72 13.50
N ALA A 2 -20.34 -7.52 12.75
CA ALA A 2 -19.81 -8.32 11.65
C ALA A 2 -19.47 -7.43 10.45
N LEU A 3 -18.24 -7.53 9.94
CA LEU A 3 -17.83 -6.89 8.70
C LEU A 3 -18.77 -7.33 7.57
N THR A 4 -19.48 -6.39 6.96
CA THR A 4 -20.29 -6.66 5.76
C THR A 4 -19.37 -7.20 4.65
N LYS A 5 -19.87 -8.11 3.79
CA LYS A 5 -19.13 -8.65 2.63
C LYS A 5 -18.27 -7.61 1.87
N PRO A 6 -18.76 -6.39 1.56
CA PRO A 6 -17.94 -5.37 0.90
C PRO A 6 -16.74 -4.87 1.72
N ASN A 7 -16.83 -4.81 3.05
CA ASN A 7 -15.69 -4.44 3.90
C ASN A 7 -14.62 -5.53 3.94
N GLN A 8 -15.03 -6.81 3.89
CA GLN A 8 -14.07 -7.92 3.80
C GLN A 8 -13.34 -7.93 2.44
N GLN A 9 -14.05 -7.65 1.35
CA GLN A 9 -13.46 -7.54 0.02
C GLN A 9 -12.50 -6.34 -0.05
N LEU A 10 -12.91 -5.16 0.43
CA LEU A 10 -12.07 -3.97 0.46
C LEU A 10 -10.78 -4.18 1.26
N ARG A 11 -10.87 -4.80 2.44
CA ARG A 11 -9.70 -5.15 3.25
C ARG A 11 -8.75 -6.08 2.50
N ARG A 12 -9.30 -7.07 1.78
CA ARG A 12 -8.51 -8.04 1.02
C ARG A 12 -7.82 -7.36 -0.16
N ASP A 13 -8.52 -6.50 -0.88
CA ASP A 13 -7.97 -5.75 -2.01
C ASP A 13 -6.87 -4.78 -1.54
N LEU A 14 -7.06 -4.07 -0.43
CA LEU A 14 -6.04 -3.19 0.15
C LEU A 14 -4.77 -3.96 0.54
N LYS A 15 -4.88 -5.12 1.19
CA LYS A 15 -3.73 -5.96 1.52
C LYS A 15 -3.05 -6.54 0.27
N ALA A 16 -3.83 -6.91 -0.75
CA ALA A 16 -3.28 -7.41 -2.01
C ALA A 16 -2.50 -6.32 -2.76
N ILE A 17 -2.99 -5.08 -2.77
CA ILE A 17 -2.28 -3.94 -3.38
C ILE A 17 -0.99 -3.66 -2.60
N ALA A 18 -1.04 -3.60 -1.26
CA ALA A 18 0.15 -3.39 -0.45
C ALA A 18 1.24 -4.44 -0.73
N PHE A 19 0.87 -5.73 -0.75
CA PHE A 19 1.80 -6.82 -1.05
C PHE A 19 2.40 -6.73 -2.46
N ASN A 20 1.58 -6.41 -3.47
CA ASN A 20 2.07 -6.23 -4.85
C ASN A 20 3.05 -5.05 -4.94
N LEU A 21 2.81 -4.01 -4.14
CA LEU A 21 3.63 -2.80 -4.10
C LEU A 21 4.98 -3.07 -3.42
N GLU A 22 5.00 -3.82 -2.31
CA GLU A 22 6.24 -4.32 -1.69
C GLU A 22 7.04 -5.20 -2.66
N GLN A 23 6.38 -6.12 -3.37
CA GLN A 23 7.06 -6.98 -4.34
C GLN A 23 7.67 -6.15 -5.49
N SER A 24 6.95 -5.12 -5.95
CA SER A 24 7.44 -4.18 -6.96
C SER A 24 8.66 -3.39 -6.45
N CYS A 25 8.68 -3.01 -5.17
CA CYS A 25 9.82 -2.35 -4.54
C CYS A 25 11.07 -3.24 -4.51
N VAL A 26 10.91 -4.52 -4.17
CA VAL A 26 12.00 -5.49 -4.16
C VAL A 26 12.60 -5.66 -5.56
N ASP A 27 11.75 -5.74 -6.58
CA ASP A 27 12.21 -5.91 -7.96
C ASP A 27 12.85 -4.63 -8.53
N LEU A 28 12.35 -3.45 -8.13
CA LEU A 28 13.02 -2.17 -8.38
C LEU A 28 14.40 -2.12 -7.70
N GLY A 29 14.52 -2.55 -6.44
CA GLY A 29 15.82 -2.62 -5.75
C GLY A 29 16.86 -3.47 -6.50
N LYS A 30 16.45 -4.64 -7.02
CA LYS A 30 17.33 -5.50 -7.85
C LYS A 30 17.69 -4.87 -9.20
N LEU A 31 16.83 -4.02 -9.76
CA LEU A 31 17.14 -3.22 -10.94
C LEU A 31 18.11 -2.08 -10.60
N ALA A 32 18.00 -1.48 -9.42
CA ALA A 32 18.92 -0.47 -8.90
C ALA A 32 20.36 -0.97 -8.83
N GLU A 33 20.55 -2.22 -8.40
CA GLU A 33 21.87 -2.87 -8.33
C GLU A 33 22.57 -2.99 -9.70
N LYS A 34 21.82 -2.86 -10.80
CA LYS A 34 22.35 -2.91 -12.18
C LYS A 34 22.56 -1.53 -12.80
N LEU A 35 22.19 -0.46 -12.08
CA LEU A 35 22.28 0.93 -12.54
C LEU A 35 23.52 1.63 -11.95
N SER A 36 23.92 2.77 -12.52
CA SER A 36 25.01 3.60 -12.00
C SER A 36 24.70 4.13 -10.60
N ASP A 37 25.71 4.44 -9.78
CA ASP A 37 25.54 4.84 -8.37
C ASP A 37 24.52 5.96 -8.14
N ALA A 38 24.47 6.97 -9.03
CA ALA A 38 23.51 8.07 -8.94
C ALA A 38 22.05 7.62 -9.17
N ASP A 39 21.84 6.74 -10.15
CA ASP A 39 20.52 6.20 -10.48
C ASP A 39 20.05 5.20 -9.43
N ALA A 40 20.96 4.43 -8.84
CA ALA A 40 20.67 3.51 -7.74
C ALA A 40 20.19 4.26 -6.49
N ILE A 41 20.80 5.40 -6.16
CA ILE A 41 20.38 6.24 -5.03
C ILE A 41 18.98 6.83 -5.28
N ALA A 42 18.72 7.35 -6.47
CA ALA A 42 17.40 7.88 -6.84
C ALA A 42 16.32 6.79 -6.79
N LEU A 43 16.64 5.58 -7.26
CA LEU A 43 15.72 4.45 -7.26
C LEU A 43 15.44 3.94 -5.83
N MET A 44 16.45 3.88 -4.97
CA MET A 44 16.29 3.51 -3.56
C MET A 44 15.39 4.51 -2.81
N GLY A 45 15.49 5.80 -3.11
CA GLY A 45 14.57 6.81 -2.58
C GLY A 45 13.11 6.56 -3.00
N LEU A 46 12.87 6.23 -4.27
CA LEU A 46 11.55 5.85 -4.78
C LEU A 46 11.00 4.58 -4.13
N VAL A 47 11.85 3.57 -3.94
CA VAL A 47 11.51 2.33 -3.22
C VAL A 47 11.11 2.62 -1.77
N GLY A 48 11.82 3.52 -1.08
CA GLY A 48 11.46 3.94 0.27
C GLY A 48 10.05 4.53 0.36
N THR A 49 9.71 5.48 -0.53
CA THR A 49 8.37 6.08 -0.60
C THR A 49 7.28 5.02 -0.84
N LEU A 50 7.55 4.04 -1.69
CA LEU A 50 6.59 2.98 -1.98
C LEU A 50 6.35 2.07 -0.75
N TYR A 51 7.39 1.74 0.02
CA TYR A 51 7.20 1.02 1.28
C TYR A 51 6.33 1.78 2.29
N GLU A 52 6.52 3.11 2.40
CA GLU A 52 5.66 3.94 3.27
C GLU A 52 4.19 3.93 2.83
N GLU A 53 3.94 3.98 1.52
CA GLU A 53 2.59 3.91 0.97
C GLU A 53 1.97 2.51 1.13
N ALA A 54 2.76 1.44 1.05
CA ALA A 54 2.31 0.09 1.36
C ALA A 54 1.89 -0.05 2.83
N ASP A 55 2.68 0.48 3.76
CA ASP A 55 2.36 0.48 5.20
C ASP A 55 1.07 1.26 5.50
N ARG A 56 0.87 2.41 4.83
CA ARG A 56 -0.39 3.17 4.92
C ARG A 56 -1.60 2.36 4.43
N LEU A 57 -1.47 1.64 3.31
CA LEU A 57 -2.52 0.77 2.79
C LEU A 57 -2.86 -0.37 3.76
N VAL A 58 -1.85 -0.93 4.43
CA VAL A 58 -2.05 -1.93 5.49
C VAL A 58 -2.82 -1.33 6.67
N GLY A 59 -2.45 -0.12 7.10
CA GLY A 59 -3.15 0.64 8.14
C GLY A 59 -4.64 0.85 7.80
N TYR A 60 -4.93 1.33 6.59
CA TYR A 60 -6.31 1.47 6.11
C TYR A 60 -7.07 0.15 6.08
N ALA A 61 -6.42 -0.96 5.70
CA ALA A 61 -7.05 -2.27 5.70
C ALA A 61 -7.45 -2.72 7.12
N ASP A 62 -6.68 -2.34 8.13
CA ASP A 62 -6.97 -2.65 9.53
C ASP A 62 -8.02 -1.70 10.13
N GLU A 63 -8.09 -0.44 9.71
CA GLU A 63 -9.22 0.46 10.02
C GLU A 63 -10.54 -0.01 9.41
N VAL A 64 -10.51 -0.53 8.17
CA VAL A 64 -11.68 -1.19 7.56
C VAL A 64 -12.12 -2.39 8.40
N LYS A 65 -11.15 -3.20 8.88
CA LYS A 65 -11.42 -4.36 9.76
C LYS A 65 -12.06 -3.92 11.08
N ALA A 66 -11.62 -2.81 11.65
CA ALA A 66 -12.16 -2.26 12.88
C ALA A 66 -13.55 -1.62 12.68
N GLY A 67 -14.02 -1.48 11.43
CA GLY A 67 -15.28 -0.82 11.10
C GLY A 67 -15.21 0.70 11.31
N GLN A 68 -14.00 1.26 11.36
CA GLN A 68 -13.77 2.69 11.59
C GLN A 68 -13.94 3.51 10.30
N ILE A 69 -13.80 2.87 9.13
CA ILE A 69 -14.06 3.51 7.84
C ILE A 69 -15.56 3.56 7.55
N SER A 70 -16.18 4.70 7.85
CA SER A 70 -17.55 5.02 7.43
C SER A 70 -17.52 5.70 6.06
N ARG A 71 -17.77 4.94 4.98
CA ARG A 71 -17.87 5.45 3.59
C ARG A 71 -18.95 6.53 3.36
N ALA A 72 -19.69 6.93 4.41
CA ALA A 72 -20.75 7.93 4.36
C ALA A 72 -20.27 9.38 4.59
N ALA A 73 -19.00 9.62 4.98
CA ALA A 73 -18.55 10.96 5.33
C ALA A 73 -18.09 11.84 4.13
N GLU A 74 -17.80 11.26 2.97
CA GLU A 74 -17.22 12.03 1.85
C GLU A 74 -18.00 11.87 0.53
N GLN A 75 -19.32 12.03 0.63
CA GLN A 75 -20.15 12.51 -0.49
C GLN A 75 -20.96 13.71 0.00
N ARG A 76 -20.30 14.86 0.22
CA ARG A 76 -20.86 16.21 0.11
C ARG A 76 -19.83 17.26 0.54
N LYS A 77 -19.25 17.93 -0.44
CA LYS A 77 -19.39 19.38 -0.63
C LYS A 77 -19.00 19.75 -2.06
#